data_AF-A0AAQ4NTW4-F1
#
_entry.id   AF-A0AAQ4NTW4-F1
#
_cell.length_a   1.000
_cell.length_b   1.000
_cell.length_c   1.000
_cell.angle_alpha   90.00
_cell.angle_beta   90.00
_cell.angle_gamma   90.00
#
_symmetry.space_group_name_H-M   'P 1'
#
loop_
_entity.id
_entity.type
_entity.pdbx_description
1 polymer ?
#
loop_
_entity_poly.entity_id
_entity_poly.type
_entity_poly.pdbx_seq_one_letter_code
_entity_poly.pdbx_strand_id
1 'polypeptide(L)'
;MKLKTLMTWNLRVSAVYAVGIWTMLGSYSYYRYMRPKDDTPEVLQQPRDPNEHVHETAHSKTVIIYKKDFVPYTTRIYNFLRPVSGEPGSGDGDK
;
A
#
# COMPACT_ATOMS: atom_id res chain seq x y z
N MET A 1 -6.99 29.98 54.52
CA MET A 1 -7.65 29.38 53.34
C MET A 1 -6.60 29.02 52.28
N LYS A 2 -6.88 28.00 51.43
CA LYS A 2 -6.32 27.79 50.07
C LYS A 2 -5.16 26.81 49.82
N LEU A 3 -4.44 26.25 50.81
CA LEU A 3 -3.36 25.26 50.51
C LEU A 3 -3.88 23.96 49.88
N LYS A 4 -4.98 23.41 50.42
CA LYS A 4 -5.62 22.20 49.85
C LYS A 4 -6.14 22.45 48.43
N THR A 5 -6.65 23.65 48.17
CA THR A 5 -7.15 24.05 46.85
C THR A 5 -6.00 24.13 45.83
N LEU A 6 -4.86 24.71 46.23
CA LEU A 6 -3.65 24.76 45.40
C LEU A 6 -3.11 23.35 45.09
N MET A 7 -3.07 22.47 46.09
CA MET A 7 -2.61 21.10 45.92
C MET A 7 -3.54 20.30 44.98
N THR A 8 -4.86 20.49 45.10
CA THR A 8 -5.85 19.85 44.23
C THR A 8 -5.73 20.35 42.79
N TRP A 9 -5.46 21.65 42.60
CA TRP A 9 -5.26 22.23 41.27
C TRP A 9 -3.98 21.68 40.62
N ASN A 10 -2.88 21.61 41.37
CA ASN A 10 -1.62 21.05 40.88
C ASN A 10 -1.76 19.56 40.51
N LEU A 11 -2.49 18.78 41.31
CA LEU A 11 -2.78 17.37 41.00
C LEU A 11 -3.58 17.20 39.71
N ARG A 12 -4.57 18.07 39.45
CA ARG A 12 -5.36 18.03 38.21
C ARG A 12 -4.51 18.38 37.00
N VAL A 13 -3.69 19.41 37.10
CA VAL A 13 -2.80 19.84 36.01
C VAL A 13 -1.73 18.78 35.75
N SER A 14 -1.09 18.25 36.80
CA SER A 14 -0.08 17.20 36.66
C SER A 14 -0.64 15.91 36.06
N ALA A 15 -1.88 15.53 36.41
CA ALA A 15 -2.55 14.39 35.80
C ALA A 15 -2.75 14.57 34.28
N VAL A 16 -3.15 15.77 33.83
CA VAL A 16 -3.28 16.07 32.38
C VAL A 16 -1.93 15.96 31.67
N TYR A 17 -0.86 16.49 32.28
CA TYR A 17 0.50 16.36 31.73
C TYR A 17 0.98 14.91 31.68
N ALA A 18 0.76 14.14 32.75
CA ALA A 18 1.16 12.73 32.81
C ALA A 18 0.45 11.91 31.72
N VAL A 19 -0.86 12.10 31.55
CA VAL A 19 -1.63 11.45 30.49
C VAL A 19 -1.13 11.90 29.11
N GLY A 20 -0.87 13.19 28.90
CA GLY A 20 -0.33 13.72 27.65
C GLY A 20 1.02 13.09 27.28
N ILE A 21 1.97 13.06 28.22
CA ILE A 21 3.29 12.44 28.00
C ILE A 21 3.15 10.94 27.75
N TRP A 22 2.27 10.25 28.49
CA TRP A 22 2.03 8.83 28.31
C TRP A 22 1.43 8.50 26.93
N THR A 23 0.51 9.32 26.42
CA THR A 23 -0.05 9.13 25.06
C THR A 23 0.96 9.40 23.95
N MET A 24 1.84 10.40 24.12
CA MET A 24 2.94 10.66 23.19
C MET A 24 3.94 9.50 23.17
N LEU A 25 4.37 9.03 24.34
CA LEU A 25 5.30 7.91 24.46
C LEU A 25 4.67 6.59 23.97
N GLY A 26 3.40 6.37 24.28
CA GLY A 26 2.61 5.24 23.79
C GLY A 26 2.45 5.26 22.28
N SER A 27 2.13 6.41 21.69
CA SER A 27 2.04 6.55 20.23
C SER A 27 3.39 6.30 19.57
N TYR A 28 4.46 6.91 20.08
CA TYR A 28 5.80 6.73 19.54
C TYR A 28 6.27 5.27 19.59
N SER A 29 6.11 4.60 20.74
CA SER A 29 6.46 3.20 20.91
C SER A 29 5.59 2.28 20.04
N TYR A 30 4.29 2.55 19.95
CA TYR A 30 3.37 1.84 19.07
C TYR A 30 3.80 1.95 17.60
N TYR A 31 4.04 3.17 17.09
CA TYR A 31 4.54 3.36 15.73
C TYR A 31 5.91 2.74 15.52
N ARG A 32 6.80 2.76 16.52
CA ARG A 32 8.12 2.15 16.41
C ARG A 32 8.07 0.62 16.37
N TYR A 33 7.10 0.01 17.04
CA TYR A 33 6.86 -1.43 17.08
C TYR A 33 6.08 -1.93 15.87
N MET A 34 5.02 -1.20 15.48
CA MET A 34 4.18 -1.53 14.34
C MET A 34 4.75 -1.09 13.01
N ARG A 35 5.76 -0.21 12.99
CA ARG A 35 6.55 -0.03 11.78
C ARG A 35 7.06 -1.42 11.40
N PRO A 36 6.70 -1.92 10.21
CA PRO A 36 7.45 -3.00 9.61
C PRO A 36 8.90 -2.58 9.75
N LYS A 37 9.75 -3.46 10.28
CA LYS A 37 11.17 -3.28 9.99
C LYS A 37 11.17 -3.17 8.49
N ASP A 38 11.62 -2.03 7.95
CA ASP A 38 12.11 -2.03 6.60
C ASP A 38 13.22 -3.07 6.68
N ASP A 39 12.87 -4.33 6.40
CA ASP A 39 13.67 -5.17 5.56
C ASP A 39 13.87 -4.29 4.33
N THR A 40 14.82 -3.37 4.45
CA THR A 40 15.77 -3.15 3.40
C THR A 40 16.40 -4.52 3.32
N PRO A 41 15.96 -5.41 2.40
CA PRO A 41 16.86 -6.47 2.07
C PRO A 41 18.13 -5.71 1.70
N GLU A 42 19.21 -5.98 2.44
CA GLU A 42 20.52 -5.98 1.83
C GLU A 42 20.31 -6.45 0.40
N VAL A 43 20.77 -5.64 -0.54
CA VAL A 43 20.71 -5.87 -1.97
C VAL A 43 21.30 -7.26 -2.23
N LEU A 44 20.50 -8.30 -2.01
CA LEU A 44 20.60 -9.59 -2.61
C LEU A 44 20.35 -9.22 -4.05
N GLN A 45 21.45 -9.05 -4.76
CA GLN A 45 21.53 -9.11 -6.20
C GLN A 45 20.94 -10.46 -6.60
N GLN A 46 19.62 -10.60 -6.53
CA GLN A 46 18.93 -11.53 -7.40
C GLN A 46 19.32 -11.08 -8.81
N PRO A 47 19.76 -12.00 -9.67
CA PRO A 47 20.14 -11.66 -11.02
C PRO A 47 18.97 -10.90 -11.63
N ARG A 48 19.16 -9.59 -11.91
CA ARG A 48 18.13 -8.76 -12.54
C ARG A 48 17.67 -9.52 -13.76
N ASP A 49 16.42 -9.96 -13.75
CA ASP A 49 15.80 -10.49 -14.96
C ASP A 49 15.91 -9.37 -16.01
N PRO A 50 16.44 -9.63 -17.22
CA PRO A 50 16.61 -8.61 -18.25
C PRO A 50 15.32 -7.84 -18.59
N ASN A 51 14.17 -8.36 -18.18
CA ASN A 51 12.84 -7.83 -18.39
C ASN A 51 12.31 -6.95 -17.24
N GLU A 52 13.10 -6.72 -16.18
CA GLU A 52 12.72 -5.87 -15.05
C GLU A 52 13.35 -4.47 -15.17
N HIS A 53 12.51 -3.45 -15.27
CA HIS A 53 12.92 -2.05 -15.28
C HIS A 53 12.40 -1.34 -14.04
N VAL A 54 13.32 -0.88 -13.20
CA VAL A 54 13.01 -0.13 -11.98
C VAL A 54 13.24 1.35 -12.22
N HIS A 55 12.19 2.15 -12.04
CA HIS A 55 12.25 3.60 -12.04
C HIS A 55 12.07 4.11 -10.61
N GLU A 56 13.13 4.71 -10.06
CA GLU A 56 13.11 5.29 -8.72
C GLU A 56 13.06 6.82 -8.82
N THR A 57 12.13 7.43 -8.10
CA THR A 57 12.01 8.89 -7.89
C THR A 57 12.11 9.14 -6.38
N ALA A 58 12.36 10.38 -5.95
CA ALA A 58 12.50 10.75 -4.55
C ALA A 58 11.34 10.29 -3.63
N HIS A 59 10.15 10.04 -4.18
CA HIS A 59 8.95 9.67 -3.43
C HIS A 59 8.26 8.40 -3.93
N SER A 60 8.77 7.74 -4.97
CA SER A 60 8.11 6.57 -5.55
C SER A 60 9.08 5.60 -6.20
N LYS A 61 8.79 4.31 -6.05
CA LYS A 61 9.50 3.23 -6.73
C LYS A 61 8.51 2.48 -7.62
N THR A 62 8.72 2.58 -8.93
CA THR A 62 7.91 1.88 -9.94
C THR A 62 8.72 0.73 -10.50
N VAL A 63 8.21 -0.49 -10.36
CA VAL A 63 8.83 -1.71 -10.90
C VAL A 63 8.00 -2.18 -12.08
N ILE A 64 8.58 -2.15 -13.28
CA ILE A 64 7.96 -2.62 -14.52
C ILE A 64 8.54 -4.00 -14.83
N ILE A 65 7.68 -5.03 -14.83
CA ILE A 65 8.08 -6.42 -15.12
C ILE A 65 7.42 -6.83 -16.43
N TYR A 66 8.21 -6.98 -17.49
CA TYR A 66 7.72 -7.53 -18.76
C TYR A 66 7.61 -9.04 -18.67
N LYS A 67 6.38 -9.55 -18.54
CA LYS A 67 6.12 -10.99 -18.52
C LYS A 67 6.09 -11.54 -19.95
N LYS A 68 6.97 -12.48 -20.25
CA LYS A 68 6.90 -13.29 -21.47
C LYS A 68 5.58 -14.10 -21.42
N ASP A 69 4.79 -14.03 -22.49
CA ASP A 69 3.48 -14.70 -22.66
C ASP A 69 2.27 -14.08 -21.92
N PHE A 70 2.35 -12.81 -21.51
CA PHE A 70 1.19 -12.11 -20.95
C PHE A 70 0.23 -11.65 -22.05
N VAL A 71 -0.96 -12.25 -22.08
CA VAL A 71 -2.10 -11.79 -22.89
C VAL A 71 -2.82 -10.70 -22.09
N PRO A 72 -2.85 -9.42 -22.53
CA PRO A 72 -3.57 -8.36 -21.83
C PRO A 72 -5.01 -8.77 -21.55
N TYR A 73 -5.52 -8.56 -20.33
CA TYR A 73 -6.91 -8.91 -19.98
C TYR A 73 -7.92 -8.33 -20.98
N THR A 74 -7.64 -7.14 -21.51
CA THR A 74 -8.40 -6.50 -22.58
C THR A 74 -8.46 -7.34 -23.84
N THR A 75 -7.35 -7.95 -24.27
CA THR A 75 -7.32 -8.87 -25.42
C THR A 75 -8.02 -10.20 -25.15
N ARG A 76 -7.98 -10.71 -23.90
CA ARG A 76 -8.73 -11.93 -23.52
C ARG A 76 -10.24 -11.69 -23.54
N ILE A 77 -10.69 -10.57 -22.99
CA ILE A 77 -12.10 -10.16 -23.01
C ILE A 77 -12.55 -9.83 -24.44
N TYR A 78 -11.72 -9.12 -25.21
CA TYR A 78 -11.98 -8.84 -26.62
C TYR A 78 -12.15 -10.12 -27.43
N ASN A 79 -11.25 -11.11 -27.29
CA ASN A 79 -11.38 -12.40 -27.97
C ASN A 79 -12.61 -13.20 -27.52
N PHE A 80 -13.04 -13.05 -26.25
CA PHE A 80 -14.25 -13.69 -25.74
C PHE A 80 -15.54 -13.04 -26.28
N LEU A 81 -15.56 -11.71 -26.44
CA LEU A 81 -16.72 -10.97 -26.93
C LEU A 81 -16.76 -10.83 -28.46
N ARG A 82 -15.61 -10.98 -29.15
CA ARG A 82 -15.49 -10.95 -30.61
C ARG A 82 -16.45 -11.91 -31.34
N PRO A 83 -16.65 -13.18 -30.94
CA PRO A 83 -17.63 -14.06 -31.58
C PRO A 83 -19.09 -13.67 -31.28
N VAL A 84 -19.33 -12.83 -30.27
CA VAL A 84 -20.67 -12.37 -29.89
C VAL A 84 -21.04 -11.05 -30.58
N SER A 85 -20.06 -10.23 -30.96
CA SER A 85 -20.26 -8.99 -31.71
C SER A 85 -19.99 -9.11 -33.21
N GLY A 86 -19.73 -10.32 -33.72
CA GLY A 86 -19.69 -10.61 -35.16
C GLY A 86 -21.10 -10.82 -35.70
N GLU A 87 -21.51 -9.93 -36.60
CA GLU A 87 -22.68 -9.95 -37.49
C GLU A 87 -23.78 -11.02 -37.29
N PRO A 88 -25.03 -10.62 -37.01
CA PRO A 88 -26.18 -11.50 -37.16
C PRO A 88 -26.49 -11.67 -38.66
N GLY A 89 -25.86 -12.63 -39.33
CA GLY A 89 -26.24 -12.97 -40.71
C GLY A 89 -25.18 -13.64 -41.58
N SER A 90 -25.02 -14.95 -41.43
CA SER A 90 -24.76 -15.85 -42.57
C SER A 90 -25.21 -17.25 -42.17
N GLY A 91 -26.52 -17.36 -41.96
CA GLY A 91 -27.25 -18.57 -42.28
C GLY A 91 -27.79 -18.40 -43.69
N ASP A 92 -27.02 -18.85 -44.67
CA ASP A 92 -27.46 -19.13 -46.04
C ASP A 92 -26.73 -20.45 -46.37
N GLY A 93 -27.36 -21.61 -46.49
CA GLY A 93 -28.65 -21.81 -47.13
C GLY A 93 -28.49 -22.17 -48.60
N ASP A 94 -27.44 -22.88 -49.05
CA ASP A 94 -27.51 -23.66 -50.30
C ASP A 94 -26.32 -24.62 -50.51
N LYS A 95 -26.68 -25.87 -50.84
CA LYS A 95 -25.93 -26.96 -51.52
C LYS A 95 -24.64 -27.53 -50.94
#